data_AF-A0A5J4WEX4-F1
#
_entry.id   AF-A0A5J4WEX4-F1
#
_cell.length_a   1.000
_cell.length_b   1.000
_cell.length_c   1.000
_cell.angle_alpha   90.00
_cell.angle_beta   90.00
_cell.angle_gamma   90.00
#
_symmetry.space_group_name_H-M   'P 1'
#
loop_
_entity.id
_entity.type
_entity.pdbx_description
1 polymer ?
#
loop_
_entity_poly.entity_id
_entity_poly.type
_entity_poly.pdbx_seq_one_letter_code
_entity_poly.pdbx_strand_id
1 'polypeptide(L)'
;MLGLLLHMLGTDPDTDNSSIQLGCSRTSNIGAINGQWSIFTPPSSSITNPQGFVIAVSQQAGDNTRGLQISADGNTLTFNGRVL
;
A
#
# COMPACT_ATOMS: atom_id res chain seq x y z
N MET A 1 -8.70 -14.79 2.33
CA MET A 1 -7.42 -14.13 2.69
C MET A 1 -7.77 -12.84 3.42
N LEU A 2 -7.49 -12.79 4.73
CA LEU A 2 -7.86 -11.71 5.63
C LEU A 2 -6.89 -10.53 5.39
N GLY A 3 -7.38 -9.38 4.91
CA GLY A 3 -6.58 -8.18 4.64
C GLY A 3 -6.53 -7.25 5.87
N LEU A 4 -5.35 -6.75 6.16
CA LEU A 4 -4.93 -6.07 7.39
C LEU A 4 -5.63 -4.71 7.66
N LEU A 5 -6.09 -4.49 8.90
CA LEU A 5 -6.48 -3.18 9.45
C LEU A 5 -5.20 -2.47 9.95
N LEU A 6 -4.84 -1.30 9.40
CA LEU A 6 -3.74 -0.50 9.94
C LEU A 6 -4.26 0.63 10.85
N HIS A 7 -4.10 0.45 12.17
CA HIS A 7 -4.21 1.48 13.21
C HIS A 7 -2.82 2.06 13.56
N MET A 8 -2.67 3.38 13.58
CA MET A 8 -1.68 4.20 14.26
C MET A 8 -2.28 4.55 15.58
N LEU A 9 -1.55 4.26 16.60
CA LEU A 9 -1.76 4.87 17.89
C LEU A 9 -0.60 5.85 17.99
N GLY A 10 -0.92 7.15 18.12
CA GLY A 10 0.07 8.13 18.52
C GLY A 10 0.62 7.73 19.88
N THR A 11 1.92 7.89 20.08
CA THR A 11 2.54 7.47 21.32
C THR A 11 1.98 8.17 22.53
N ASP A 12 1.88 7.35 23.57
CA ASP A 12 2.07 7.71 24.96
C ASP A 12 3.12 8.83 25.12
N PRO A 13 2.84 9.92 25.88
CA PRO A 13 3.78 11.02 26.11
C PRO A 13 5.15 10.59 26.68
N ASP A 14 5.31 9.34 27.10
CA ASP A 14 6.56 8.81 27.67
C ASP A 14 7.48 8.06 26.66
N THR A 15 7.17 7.96 25.35
CA THR A 15 7.87 7.01 24.43
C THR A 15 8.36 7.48 23.03
N ASP A 16 8.23 8.74 22.62
CA ASP A 16 8.85 9.30 21.39
C ASP A 16 8.73 8.46 20.10
N ASN A 17 7.53 8.01 19.71
CA ASN A 17 7.32 7.22 18.48
C ASN A 17 6.19 7.82 17.61
N SER A 18 6.29 7.70 16.27
CA SER A 18 5.29 8.22 15.30
C SER A 18 4.88 7.10 14.32
N SER A 19 3.60 6.96 13.97
CA SER A 19 3.11 5.98 12.98
C SER A 19 2.23 6.64 11.88
N ILE A 20 1.76 5.92 10.81
CA ILE A 20 0.76 6.35 9.76
C ILE A 20 -0.39 5.30 9.55
N GLN A 21 -1.68 5.72 9.49
CA GLN A 21 -2.93 4.91 9.34
C GLN A 21 -3.48 5.23 7.98
N LEU A 22 -3.83 4.22 7.19
CA LEU A 22 -4.33 4.44 5.85
C LEU A 22 -5.79 3.96 5.75
N GLY A 23 -6.69 4.95 5.66
CA GLY A 23 -8.10 4.92 5.24
C GLY A 23 -9.04 3.90 5.87
N CYS A 24 -9.43 4.10 7.12
CA CYS A 24 -10.44 3.28 7.76
C CYS A 24 -11.86 3.78 7.39
N SER A 25 -12.69 2.88 6.86
CA SER A 25 -14.11 2.99 7.18
C SER A 25 -14.26 2.60 8.64
N ARG A 26 -15.00 3.39 9.44
CA ARG A 26 -15.30 3.04 10.84
C ARG A 26 -16.05 1.71 10.94
N THR A 27 -16.70 1.29 9.85
CA THR A 27 -17.61 0.14 9.80
C THR A 27 -17.14 -0.97 8.88
N SER A 28 -16.05 -0.78 8.12
CA SER A 28 -15.49 -1.81 7.25
C SER A 28 -13.97 -1.78 7.25
N ASN A 29 -13.38 -2.96 7.33
CA ASN A 29 -11.95 -3.22 7.16
C ASN A 29 -11.71 -4.22 6.01
N ILE A 30 -12.72 -4.50 5.19
CA ILE A 30 -12.64 -5.43 4.06
C ILE A 30 -12.96 -4.73 2.74
N GLY A 31 -12.34 -5.22 1.67
CA GLY A 31 -12.50 -4.68 0.32
C GLY A 31 -11.74 -3.38 0.08
N ALA A 32 -11.85 -2.84 -1.13
CA ALA A 32 -11.25 -1.56 -1.48
C ALA A 32 -12.08 -0.41 -0.89
N ILE A 33 -11.57 0.24 0.16
CA ILE A 33 -12.20 1.42 0.75
C ILE A 33 -11.77 2.66 -0.03
N ASN A 34 -12.73 3.52 -0.37
CA ASN A 34 -12.42 4.75 -1.11
C ASN A 34 -11.48 5.65 -0.31
N GLY A 35 -10.43 6.15 -0.97
CA GLY A 35 -9.42 7.00 -0.34
C GLY A 35 -8.46 6.28 0.62
N GLN A 36 -8.62 4.97 0.83
CA GLN A 36 -7.64 4.18 1.55
C GLN A 36 -6.40 3.97 0.69
N TRP A 37 -5.23 4.07 1.32
CA TRP A 37 -3.97 3.70 0.68
C TRP A 37 -3.61 2.28 1.11
N SER A 38 -3.28 1.46 0.12
CA SER A 38 -2.73 0.13 0.29
C SER A 38 -1.23 0.18 0.07
N ILE A 39 -0.49 -0.38 1.03
CA ILE A 39 0.93 -0.68 0.91
C ILE A 39 1.02 -2.20 0.85
N PHE A 40 1.52 -2.75 -0.25
CA PHE A 40 1.50 -4.20 -0.46
C PHE A 40 2.59 -4.69 -1.41
N THR A 41 2.83 -6.00 -1.36
CA THR A 41 3.65 -6.74 -2.31
C THR A 41 2.74 -7.65 -3.13
N PRO A 42 2.70 -7.52 -4.48
CA PRO A 42 1.95 -8.44 -5.33
C PRO A 42 2.49 -9.87 -5.24
N PRO A 43 1.65 -10.92 -5.29
CA PRO A 43 2.13 -12.30 -5.33
C PRO A 43 3.01 -12.57 -6.56
N SER A 44 3.84 -13.61 -6.52
CA SER A 44 4.71 -14.00 -7.65
C SER A 44 3.96 -14.35 -8.94
N SER A 45 2.69 -14.75 -8.83
CA SER A 45 1.80 -14.98 -9.96
C SER A 45 1.20 -13.70 -10.56
N SER A 46 1.51 -12.53 -10.02
CA SER A 46 1.00 -11.25 -10.54
C SER A 46 1.61 -10.94 -11.89
N ILE A 47 0.78 -10.46 -12.81
CA ILE A 47 1.23 -9.99 -14.12
C ILE A 47 1.97 -8.64 -13.96
N THR A 48 1.49 -7.79 -13.06
CA THR A 48 2.08 -6.48 -12.76
C THR A 48 3.01 -6.57 -11.56
N ASN A 49 4.24 -6.10 -11.73
CA ASN A 49 5.25 -5.95 -10.67
C ASN A 49 5.29 -7.12 -9.66
N PRO A 50 5.39 -8.39 -10.12
CA PRO A 50 5.38 -9.54 -9.22
C PRO A 50 6.50 -9.42 -8.20
N GLN A 51 6.16 -9.62 -6.92
CA GLN A 51 7.10 -9.54 -5.79
C GLN A 51 7.76 -8.16 -5.58
N GLY A 52 7.26 -7.10 -6.23
CA GLY A 52 7.71 -5.73 -5.99
C GLY A 52 7.07 -5.07 -4.76
N PHE A 53 7.38 -3.81 -4.54
CA PHE A 53 6.77 -2.98 -3.49
C PHE A 53 5.83 -1.96 -4.11
N VAL A 54 4.59 -1.87 -3.64
CA VAL A 54 3.56 -0.99 -4.19
C VAL A 54 2.90 -0.16 -3.10
N ILE A 55 2.79 1.15 -3.33
CA ILE A 55 1.92 2.06 -2.59
C ILE A 55 0.92 2.65 -3.58
N ALA A 56 -0.36 2.34 -3.40
CA ALA A 56 -1.43 2.84 -4.26
C ALA A 56 -2.71 3.08 -3.46
N VAL A 57 -3.64 3.86 -4.00
CA VAL A 57 -5.01 3.88 -3.46
C VAL A 57 -5.60 2.48 -3.61
N SER A 58 -6.27 1.94 -2.60
CA SER A 58 -6.75 0.55 -2.55
C SER A 58 -7.59 0.14 -3.75
N GLN A 59 -8.38 1.07 -4.31
CA GLN A 59 -9.17 0.84 -5.52
C GLN A 59 -8.33 0.69 -6.80
N GLN A 60 -7.07 1.13 -6.76
CA GLN A 60 -6.10 1.08 -7.85
C GLN A 60 -5.05 -0.02 -7.62
N ALA A 61 -5.20 -0.82 -6.56
CA ALA A 61 -4.30 -1.93 -6.27
C ALA A 61 -4.37 -2.96 -7.42
N GLY A 62 -3.33 -3.01 -8.25
CA GLY A 62 -3.23 -3.87 -9.42
C GLY A 62 -3.07 -3.12 -10.76
N ASP A 63 -3.34 -1.82 -10.78
CA ASP A 63 -3.09 -0.97 -11.95
C ASP A 63 -1.62 -0.55 -12.01
N ASN A 64 -0.91 -0.94 -13.08
CA ASN A 64 0.51 -0.64 -13.26
C ASN A 64 0.78 0.83 -13.61
N THR A 65 -0.25 1.60 -13.94
CA THR A 65 -0.16 3.02 -14.27
C THR A 65 -0.36 3.93 -13.05
N ARG A 66 -0.57 3.37 -11.86
CA ARG A 66 -0.92 4.12 -10.65
C ARG A 66 0.05 3.82 -9.50
N GLY A 67 0.21 4.82 -8.64
CA GLY A 67 0.96 4.68 -7.39
C GLY A 67 2.47 4.71 -7.55
N LEU A 68 3.15 4.45 -6.44
CA LEU A 68 4.60 4.24 -6.36
C LEU A 68 4.86 2.74 -6.39
N GLN A 69 5.73 2.31 -7.30
CA GLN A 69 6.09 0.91 -7.47
C GLN A 69 7.61 0.79 -7.54
N ILE A 70 8.18 -0.14 -6.78
CA ILE A 70 9.58 -0.55 -6.88
C ILE A 70 9.59 -1.99 -7.38
N SER A 71 10.41 -2.29 -8.38
CA SER A 71 10.57 -3.65 -8.92
C SER A 71 11.14 -4.61 -7.88
N ALA A 72 10.91 -5.91 -8.08
CA ALA A 72 11.41 -6.94 -7.17
C ALA A 72 12.94 -6.95 -7.03
N ASP A 73 13.66 -6.55 -8.10
CA ASP A 73 15.12 -6.43 -8.09
C ASP A 73 15.62 -5.07 -7.55
N GLY A 74 14.71 -4.15 -7.20
CA GLY A 74 15.02 -2.83 -6.67
C GLY A 74 15.59 -1.84 -7.70
N ASN A 75 15.75 -2.24 -8.96
CA ASN A 75 16.43 -1.41 -9.97
C ASN A 75 15.51 -0.40 -10.66
N THR A 76 14.20 -0.63 -10.64
CA THR A 76 13.21 0.21 -11.33
C THR A 76 12.27 0.83 -10.31
N LEU A 77 12.28 2.16 -10.25
CA LEU A 77 11.24 2.94 -9.59
C LEU A 77 10.24 3.39 -10.66
N THR A 78 8.95 3.11 -10.46
CA THR A 78 7.86 3.60 -11.31
C THR A 78 6.90 4.45 -10.50
N PHE A 79 6.59 5.64 -10.99
CA PHE A 79 5.57 6.51 -10.41
C PHE A 79 4.51 6.86 -11.46
N ASN A 80 3.26 6.44 -11.21
CA ASN A 80 2.14 6.61 -12.12
C ASN A 80 2.47 6.22 -13.59
N GLY A 81 3.05 5.03 -13.76
CA GLY A 81 3.41 4.48 -15.06
C GLY A 81 4.69 5.05 -15.71
N ARG A 82 5.40 5.96 -15.04
CA ARG A 82 6.68 6.50 -15.51
C ARG A 82 7.84 5.88 -14.77
N VAL A 83 8.78 5.30 -15.51
CA VAL A 83 10.06 4.81 -14.97
C VAL A 83 10.95 6.01 -14.63
N LEU A 84 11.61 5.96 -13.48
CA LEU A 84 12.51 6.97 -12.94
C LEU A 84 13.94 6.42 -12.81
#